data_AF-A0A8J2T4S1-F1
#
_entry.id   AF-A0A8J2T4S1-F1
#
_cell.length_a   1.000
_cell.length_b   1.000
_cell.length_c   1.000
_cell.angle_alpha   90.00
_cell.angle_beta   90.00
_cell.angle_gamma   90.00
#
_symmetry.space_group_name_H-M   'P 1'
#
loop_
_entity.id
_entity.type
_entity.pdbx_description
1 polymer ?
#
loop_
_entity_poly.entity_id
_entity_poly.type
_entity_poly.pdbx_seq_one_letter_code
_entity_poly.pdbx_strand_id
1 'polypeptide(L)'
;MVLDPSRYQDHRTWKMTPGLLRARQPYFRNNMIGLAILAGVTAGIYSYTYRFLHKDNDFADVPIPPIDEKELEQLKKEYEQHKNERQ
;
A
#
# COMPACT_ATOMS: atom_id res chain seq x y z
N MET A 1 14.55 -20.60 29.84
CA MET A 1 13.75 -21.78 29.43
C MET A 1 14.15 -22.10 28.00
N VAL A 2 14.62 -23.32 27.74
CA VAL A 2 14.80 -23.80 26.37
C VAL A 2 13.39 -24.02 25.82
N LEU A 3 13.06 -23.33 24.73
CA LEU A 3 11.75 -23.50 24.08
C LEU A 3 11.79 -24.81 23.30
N ASP A 4 11.26 -25.88 23.90
CA ASP A 4 11.09 -27.13 23.17
C ASP A 4 10.09 -26.93 22.03
N PRO A 5 10.40 -27.39 20.80
CA PRO A 5 9.50 -27.24 19.69
C PRO A 5 8.19 -27.99 19.95
N SER A 6 7.07 -27.41 19.50
CA SER A 6 5.76 -27.99 19.73
C SER A 6 5.63 -29.35 19.04
N ARG A 7 4.90 -30.29 19.66
CA ARG A 7 4.60 -31.63 19.09
C ARG A 7 3.92 -31.59 17.72
N TYR A 8 3.39 -30.43 17.33
CA TYR A 8 2.69 -30.21 16.06
C TYR A 8 3.57 -29.60 14.98
N GLN A 9 4.83 -29.35 15.28
CA GLN A 9 5.83 -28.82 14.38
C GLN A 9 6.92 -29.89 14.14
N ASP A 10 7.33 -30.05 12.90
CA ASP A 10 8.44 -30.93 12.55
C ASP A 10 9.76 -30.28 12.97
N HIS A 11 10.56 -30.97 13.80
CA HIS A 11 11.81 -30.44 14.34
C HIS A 11 12.92 -30.33 13.28
N ARG A 12 12.79 -31.00 12.14
CA ARG A 12 13.77 -30.95 11.04
C ARG A 12 13.44 -29.86 10.03
N THR A 13 12.18 -29.80 9.61
CA THR A 13 11.74 -28.89 8.55
C THR A 13 11.08 -27.61 9.08
N TRP A 14 10.77 -27.55 10.38
CA TRP A 14 10.01 -26.48 11.04
C TRP A 14 8.60 -26.25 10.47
N LYS A 15 8.12 -27.19 9.63
CA LYS A 15 6.80 -27.18 9.02
C LYS A 15 5.74 -27.71 9.98
N MET A 16 4.50 -27.37 9.68
CA MET A 16 3.35 -27.88 10.40
C MET A 16 3.12 -29.36 10.04
N THR A 17 2.83 -30.18 11.05
CA THR A 17 2.51 -31.60 10.85
C THR A 17 1.18 -31.78 10.10
N PRO A 18 0.98 -32.93 9.39
CA PRO A 18 -0.28 -33.22 8.70
C PRO A 18 -1.52 -33.22 9.61
N GLY A 19 -1.36 -33.63 10.88
CA GLY A 19 -2.44 -33.58 11.86
C GLY A 19 -2.90 -32.16 12.17
N LEU A 20 -1.94 -31.23 12.34
CA LEU A 20 -2.26 -29.82 12.56
C LEU A 20 -2.90 -29.18 11.33
N LEU A 21 -2.45 -29.55 10.13
CA LEU A 21 -3.05 -29.07 8.87
C LEU A 21 -4.52 -29.48 8.75
N ARG A 22 -4.89 -30.71 9.15
CA ARG A 22 -6.28 -31.17 9.17
C ARG A 22 -7.12 -30.44 10.22
N ALA A 23 -6.57 -30.26 11.42
CA ALA A 23 -7.28 -29.57 12.50
C ALA A 23 -7.69 -28.13 12.15
N ARG A 24 -6.95 -27.45 11.26
CA ARG A 24 -7.25 -26.07 10.83
C ARG A 24 -8.17 -25.95 9.61
N GLN A 25 -8.43 -27.03 8.88
CA GLN A 25 -9.30 -27.03 7.70
C GLN A 25 -10.64 -26.31 7.93
N PRO A 26 -11.41 -26.57 9.01
CA PRO A 26 -12.72 -25.93 9.18
C PRO A 26 -12.65 -24.42 9.43
N TYR A 27 -11.52 -23.91 9.95
CA TYR A 27 -11.36 -22.49 10.27
C TYR A 27 -10.82 -21.66 9.11
N PHE A 28 -10.24 -22.31 8.09
CA PHE A 28 -9.59 -21.62 6.97
C PHE A 28 -10.54 -20.62 6.29
N ARG A 29 -11.78 -21.03 6.00
CA ARG A 29 -12.77 -20.17 5.35
C ARG A 29 -13.09 -18.94 6.18
N ASN A 30 -13.42 -19.12 7.46
CA ASN A 30 -13.82 -18.01 8.33
C ASN A 30 -12.65 -17.04 8.56
N ASN A 31 -11.43 -17.57 8.69
CA ASN A 31 -10.22 -16.75 8.81
C ASN A 31 -9.93 -15.95 7.53
N MET A 32 -10.12 -16.55 6.35
CA MET A 32 -9.96 -15.85 5.07
C MET A 32 -11.00 -14.75 4.88
N ILE A 33 -12.25 -14.96 5.31
CA ILE A 33 -13.28 -13.91 5.30
C ILE A 33 -12.87 -12.77 6.24
N GLY A 34 -12.43 -13.09 7.46
CA GLY A 34 -11.94 -12.07 8.40
C GLY A 34 -10.76 -11.27 7.83
N LEU A 35 -9.80 -11.94 7.21
CA LEU A 35 -8.67 -11.29 6.52
C LEU A 35 -9.14 -10.37 5.39
N ALA A 36 -10.07 -10.84 4.56
CA ALA A 36 -10.62 -10.06 3.44
C ALA A 36 -11.34 -8.81 3.93
N ILE A 37 -12.11 -8.90 5.02
CA ILE A 37 -12.78 -7.74 5.62
C ILE A 37 -11.76 -6.75 6.14
N LEU A 38 -10.77 -7.20 6.92
CA LEU A 38 -9.74 -6.31 7.47
C LEU A 38 -8.96 -5.59 6.37
N ALA A 39 -8.43 -6.35 5.40
CA ALA A 39 -7.70 -5.79 4.28
C ALA A 39 -8.59 -4.88 3.40
N GLY A 40 -9.83 -5.29 3.15
CA GLY A 40 -10.79 -4.54 2.35
C GLY A 40 -11.18 -3.21 2.97
N VAL A 41 -11.41 -3.16 4.28
CA VAL A 41 -11.69 -1.91 5.00
C VAL A 41 -10.49 -0.97 4.92
N THR A 42 -9.28 -1.45 5.22
CA THR A 42 -8.07 -0.63 5.14
C THR A 42 -7.83 -0.10 3.72
N ALA A 43 -7.86 -0.97 2.71
CA ALA A 43 -7.70 -0.59 1.31
C ALA A 43 -8.79 0.39 0.86
N GLY A 44 -10.03 0.19 1.31
CA GLY A 44 -11.16 1.07 1.03
C GLY A 44 -10.95 2.48 1.57
N ILE A 45 -10.48 2.62 2.82
CA ILE A 45 -10.16 3.92 3.42
C ILE A 45 -9.08 4.63 2.62
N TYR A 46 -7.97 3.95 2.30
CA TYR A 46 -6.89 4.55 1.52
C TYR A 46 -7.32 4.91 0.10
N SER A 47 -8.11 4.06 -0.55
CA SER A 47 -8.61 4.32 -1.90
C SER A 47 -9.60 5.49 -1.92
N TYR A 48 -10.47 5.57 -0.93
CA TYR A 48 -11.43 6.66 -0.78
C TYR A 48 -10.70 7.97 -0.51
N THR A 49 -9.81 8.00 0.48
CA THR A 49 -9.03 9.20 0.82
C THR A 49 -8.19 9.67 -0.35
N TYR A 50 -7.48 8.77 -1.04
CA TYR A 50 -6.76 9.10 -2.26
C TYR A 50 -7.67 9.72 -3.32
N ARG A 51 -8.81 9.10 -3.61
CA ARG A 51 -9.74 9.61 -4.64
C ARG A 51 -10.46 10.89 -4.23
N PHE A 52 -10.69 11.09 -2.94
CA PHE A 52 -11.32 12.29 -2.40
C PHE A 52 -10.36 13.47 -2.44
N LEU A 53 -9.12 13.29 -1.96
CA LEU A 53 -8.13 14.36 -1.89
C LEU A 53 -7.69 14.84 -3.28
N HIS A 54 -7.70 13.98 -4.30
CA HIS A 54 -7.34 14.35 -5.67
C HIS A 54 -8.49 15.00 -6.46
N LYS A 55 -9.69 15.15 -5.89
CA LYS A 55 -10.81 15.79 -6.58
C LYS A 55 -10.76 17.31 -6.53
N ASP A 56 -10.19 17.88 -5.48
CA ASP A 56 -10.17 19.31 -5.29
C ASP A 56 -8.89 19.88 -5.92
N ASN A 57 -9.07 20.69 -6.95
CA ASN A 57 -8.00 21.55 -7.46
C ASN A 57 -7.88 22.72 -6.48
N ASP A 58 -7.28 22.50 -5.31
CA ASP A 58 -7.10 23.47 -4.20
C ASP A 58 -6.38 24.77 -4.61
N PHE A 59 -5.90 24.87 -5.86
CA PHE A 59 -5.23 26.04 -6.42
C PHE A 59 -5.97 26.66 -7.61
N ALA A 60 -7.21 26.25 -7.89
CA ALA A 60 -7.98 26.78 -9.02
C ALA A 60 -8.43 28.24 -8.83
N ASP A 61 -8.54 28.68 -7.58
CA ASP A 61 -8.91 30.03 -7.16
C ASP A 61 -7.69 30.96 -6.96
N VAL A 62 -6.48 30.41 -6.93
CA VAL A 62 -5.25 31.19 -6.85
C VAL A 62 -4.92 31.75 -8.23
N PRO A 63 -5.01 33.08 -8.44
CA PRO A 63 -4.66 33.67 -9.72
C PRO A 63 -3.17 33.47 -10.00
N ILE A 64 -2.85 32.95 -11.18
CA ILE A 64 -1.46 32.82 -11.63
C ILE A 64 -0.91 34.25 -11.81
N PRO A 65 0.19 34.63 -11.13
CA PRO A 65 0.79 35.94 -11.32
C PRO A 65 1.22 36.10 -12.79
N PRO A 66 1.16 37.30 -13.37
CA PRO A 66 1.68 37.54 -14.71
C PRO A 66 3.19 37.28 -14.71
N ILE A 67 3.64 36.30 -15.51
CA ILE A 67 5.05 35.88 -15.63
C ILE A 67 5.60 36.47 -16.95
N ASP A 68 6.82 36.98 -16.94
CA ASP A 68 7.53 37.42 -18.15
C ASP A 68 7.86 36.21 -19.04
N GLU A 69 7.74 36.34 -20.36
CA GLU A 69 7.93 35.24 -21.32
C GLU A 69 9.32 34.59 -21.19
N LYS A 70 10.32 35.39 -20.81
CA LYS A 70 11.71 34.95 -20.58
C LYS A 70 11.84 34.05 -19.35
N GLU A 71 11.14 34.36 -18.27
CA GLU A 71 11.12 33.55 -17.06
C GLU A 71 10.37 32.24 -17.29
N LEU A 72 9.30 32.27 -18.09
CA LEU A 72 8.54 31.07 -18.45
C LEU A 72 9.41 30.05 -19.22
N GLU A 73 10.24 30.53 -20.15
CA GLU A 73 11.17 29.67 -20.90
C GLU A 73 12.24 29.05 -20.00
N GLN A 74 12.75 29.80 -19.01
CA GLN A 74 13.72 29.28 -18.05
C GLN A 74 13.08 28.19 -17.17
N LEU A 75 11.90 28.46 -16.62
CA LEU A 75 11.17 27.51 -15.77
C LEU A 75 10.79 26.21 -16.51
N LYS A 76 10.43 26.32 -17.80
CA LYS A 76 10.17 25.13 -18.63
C LYS A 76 11.42 24.29 -18.84
N LYS A 77 12.58 24.92 -19.11
CA LYS A 77 13.86 24.21 -19.25
C LYS A 77 14.26 23.51 -17.96
N GLU A 78 14.13 24.18 -16.81
CA GLU A 78 14.40 23.57 -15.50
C GLU A 78 13.47 22.39 -15.20
N TYR A 79 12.17 22.52 -15.51
CA TYR A 79 11.21 21.43 -15.36
C TYR A 79 11.57 20.22 -16.23
N GLU A 80 11.94 20.42 -17.50
CA GLU A 80 12.34 19.35 -18.41
C GLU A 80 13.64 18.68 -17.96
N GLN A 81 14.62 19.44 -17.47
CA GLN A 81 15.85 18.90 -16.89
C GLN A 81 15.55 18.01 -15.68
N HIS A 82 14.78 18.51 -14.71
CA HIS A 82 14.40 17.73 -13.54
C HIS A 82 13.53 16.51 -13.86
N LYS A 83 12.68 16.59 -14.89
CA LYS A 83 11.89 15.44 -15.35
C LYS A 83 12.78 14.34 -15.91
N ASN A 84 13.80 14.71 -16.69
CA ASN A 84 14.77 13.77 -17.27
C ASN A 84 15.69 13.17 -16.21
N GLU A 85 16.04 13.91 -15.15
CA GLU A 85 16.83 13.40 -14.02
C GLU A 85 16.08 12.39 -13.15
N ARG A 86 14.74 12.48 -13.10
CA ARG A 86 13.89 11.58 -12.31
C ARG A 86 13.46 10.30 -13.05
N GLN A 87 13.70 10.21 -14.36
CA GLN A 87 13.44 9.02 -15.19
C GLN A 87 14.68 8.13 -15.24
#